data_AF-A0A6J2TJG0-F1
#
_entry.id   AF-A0A6J2TJG0-F1
#
_cell.length_a   1.000
_cell.length_b   1.000
_cell.length_c   1.000
_cell.angle_alpha   90.00
_cell.angle_beta   90.00
_cell.angle_gamma   90.00
#
_symmetry.space_group_name_H-M   'P 1'
#
loop_
_entity.id
_entity.type
_entity.pdbx_description
1 polymer ?
#
loop_
_entity_poly.entity_id
_entity_poly.type
_entity_poly.pdbx_seq_one_letter_code
_entity_poly.pdbx_strand_id
1 'polypeptide(L)'
;MPAASKFSIVTVFLLLLPQDFVLAARTCYQCRDINCQRTSYERLEECVHDLDECVSVFYNGIVQAQGCLSTLEEQWLKLCHDQDSPHQECNICVDNKCNNLASKGASCLQCSESEDERCRSDPTQLEPQICPVARSGRNFCYVGLDDAEHLVRGCVTLLTEQADCLARADCELCDPLEIAHCNAMEIIESTSTSTQSPSTSSSSSSSSSSSSTSTAGPSSSTSTLPASSTESSSPSTSTSASQPTTTSTTNSPTTDKPSGNSSCSLSSKYVLIVLLLSKIVTFLYPQ
;
A
#
# COMPACT_ATOMS: atom_id res chain seq x y z
N MET A 1 -18.56 -7.17 -74.25
CA MET A 1 -18.17 -5.97 -73.47
C MET A 1 -17.73 -6.43 -72.08
N PRO A 2 -16.68 -5.86 -71.48
CA PRO A 2 -16.05 -6.42 -70.28
C PRO A 2 -16.73 -5.98 -68.97
N ALA A 3 -17.09 -6.94 -68.12
CA ALA A 3 -17.65 -6.71 -66.78
C ALA A 3 -16.72 -7.26 -65.66
N ALA A 4 -15.41 -7.20 -65.87
CA ALA A 4 -14.39 -7.76 -64.99
C ALA A 4 -13.36 -6.69 -64.58
N SER A 5 -13.68 -5.91 -63.55
CA SER A 5 -12.80 -4.84 -63.04
C SER A 5 -13.09 -4.42 -61.59
N LYS A 6 -14.37 -4.29 -61.19
CA LYS A 6 -14.74 -3.65 -59.92
C LYS A 6 -14.47 -4.46 -58.64
N PHE A 7 -14.44 -5.79 -58.71
CA PHE A 7 -14.23 -6.64 -57.52
C PHE A 7 -12.82 -6.60 -56.92
N SER A 8 -11.80 -6.17 -57.69
CA SER A 8 -10.41 -6.23 -57.23
C SER A 8 -10.04 -5.11 -56.23
N ILE A 9 -10.77 -4.00 -56.22
CA ILE A 9 -10.40 -2.78 -55.47
C ILE A 9 -10.78 -2.90 -53.97
N VAL A 10 -11.92 -3.52 -53.67
CA VAL A 10 -12.45 -3.62 -52.30
C VAL A 10 -11.54 -4.50 -51.41
N THR A 11 -11.04 -5.60 -51.95
CA THR A 11 -10.15 -6.53 -51.23
C THR A 11 -8.80 -5.90 -50.87
N VAL A 12 -8.27 -5.01 -51.72
CA VAL A 12 -7.02 -4.28 -51.46
C VAL A 12 -7.21 -3.26 -50.34
N PHE A 13 -8.34 -2.56 -50.29
CA PHE A 13 -8.61 -1.56 -49.25
C PHE A 13 -8.70 -2.16 -47.84
N LEU A 14 -9.17 -3.40 -47.70
CA LEU A 14 -9.27 -4.06 -46.39
C LEU A 14 -7.91 -4.54 -45.85
N LEU A 15 -6.92 -4.73 -46.73
CA LEU A 15 -5.54 -5.13 -46.38
C LEU A 15 -4.61 -3.94 -46.08
N LEU A 16 -5.08 -2.70 -46.29
CA LEU A 16 -4.32 -1.47 -46.06
C LEU A 16 -4.70 -0.76 -44.75
N LEU A 17 -5.54 -1.37 -43.92
CA LEU A 17 -5.81 -0.91 -42.56
C LEU A 17 -4.74 -1.49 -41.61
N PRO A 18 -3.82 -0.68 -41.05
CA PRO A 18 -2.89 -1.18 -40.05
C PRO A 18 -3.68 -1.60 -38.80
N GLN A 19 -3.64 -2.89 -38.47
CA GLN A 19 -4.26 -3.42 -37.24
C GLN A 19 -3.32 -3.27 -36.05
N ASP A 20 -2.91 -2.03 -35.80
CA ASP A 20 -2.24 -1.61 -34.56
C ASP A 20 -3.26 -1.58 -33.42
N PHE A 21 -3.80 -2.75 -33.06
CA PHE A 21 -4.50 -2.99 -31.81
C PHE A 21 -3.49 -2.96 -30.65
N VAL A 22 -2.96 -1.76 -30.38
CA VAL A 22 -2.33 -1.47 -29.10
C VAL A 22 -3.44 -1.48 -28.05
N LEU A 23 -3.66 -2.67 -27.46
CA LEU A 23 -4.30 -2.77 -26.16
C LEU A 23 -3.46 -1.90 -25.22
N ALA A 24 -4.06 -0.81 -24.74
CA ALA A 24 -3.37 0.14 -23.89
C ALA A 24 -2.90 -0.59 -22.62
N ALA A 25 -1.58 -0.68 -22.45
CA ALA A 25 -1.00 -1.43 -21.36
C ALA A 25 -1.33 -0.80 -20.01
N ARG A 26 -1.42 -1.63 -18.96
CA ARG A 26 -1.73 -1.15 -17.62
C ARG A 26 -0.60 -0.27 -17.13
N THR A 27 -0.94 0.91 -16.60
CA THR A 27 0.00 1.83 -15.95
C THR A 27 -0.04 1.61 -14.45
N CYS A 28 1.09 1.35 -13.81
CA CYS A 28 1.19 1.19 -12.36
C CYS A 28 2.13 2.24 -11.74
N TYR A 29 1.99 2.49 -10.43
CA TYR A 29 3.04 3.19 -9.69
C TYR A 29 4.28 2.30 -9.57
N GLN A 30 5.46 2.84 -9.89
CA GLN A 30 6.74 2.14 -9.73
C GLN A 30 7.55 2.76 -8.60
N CYS A 31 8.08 1.94 -7.70
CA CYS A 31 9.17 2.33 -6.78
C CYS A 31 9.94 1.09 -6.29
N ARG A 32 11.14 1.32 -5.73
CA ARG A 32 11.97 0.32 -5.02
C ARG A 32 12.69 0.95 -3.84
N ASP A 33 12.81 0.20 -2.75
CA ASP A 33 13.58 0.51 -1.54
C ASP A 33 13.27 1.93 -0.99
N ILE A 34 14.31 2.68 -0.65
CA ILE A 34 14.24 4.06 -0.15
C ILE A 34 13.53 5.05 -1.10
N ASN A 35 13.26 4.70 -2.37
CA ASN A 35 12.44 5.53 -3.25
C ASN A 35 10.94 5.35 -2.96
N CYS A 36 10.50 4.17 -2.51
CA CYS A 36 9.13 3.98 -2.04
C CYS A 36 8.82 4.81 -0.79
N GLN A 37 9.85 5.18 -0.02
CA GLN A 37 9.76 5.95 1.22
C GLN A 37 9.85 7.48 1.02
N ARG A 38 9.84 7.96 -0.22
CA ARG A 38 9.92 9.40 -0.55
C ARG A 38 8.55 9.94 -0.94
N THR A 39 8.02 10.88 -0.16
CA THR A 39 6.75 11.58 -0.45
C THR A 39 6.74 12.29 -1.80
N SER A 40 7.90 12.76 -2.27
CA SER A 40 8.07 13.42 -3.57
C SER A 40 8.45 12.48 -4.72
N TYR A 41 8.51 11.16 -4.50
CA TYR A 41 8.83 10.19 -5.54
C TYR A 41 7.55 9.62 -6.17
N GLU A 42 7.12 10.23 -7.26
CA GLU A 42 6.11 9.67 -8.16
C GLU A 42 6.78 9.21 -9.46
N ARG A 43 6.80 7.90 -9.69
CA ARG A 43 7.15 7.29 -10.98
C ARG A 43 6.03 6.33 -11.38
N LEU A 44 5.78 6.27 -12.69
CA LEU A 44 4.89 5.30 -13.31
C LEU A 44 5.71 4.33 -14.17
N GLU A 45 5.25 3.10 -14.29
CA GLU A 45 5.68 2.18 -15.34
C GLU A 45 4.48 1.64 -16.12
N GLU A 46 4.72 1.22 -17.35
CA GLU A 46 3.74 0.64 -18.27
C GLU A 46 4.03 -0.86 -18.39
N CYS A 47 3.07 -1.71 -18.04
CA CYS A 47 3.26 -3.15 -17.94
C CYS A 47 3.43 -3.80 -19.32
N VAL A 48 4.10 -4.96 -19.37
CA VAL A 48 4.36 -5.66 -20.65
C VAL A 48 3.07 -6.17 -21.29
N HIS A 49 2.02 -6.41 -20.50
CA HIS A 49 0.72 -6.92 -20.92
C HIS A 49 -0.44 -6.14 -20.29
N ASP A 50 -1.57 -6.09 -20.99
CA ASP A 50 -2.86 -5.56 -20.49
C ASP A 50 -3.48 -6.42 -19.38
N LEU A 51 -3.08 -7.68 -19.30
CA LEU A 51 -3.47 -8.62 -18.24
C LEU A 51 -2.52 -8.61 -17.02
N ASP A 52 -1.39 -7.91 -17.07
CA ASP A 52 -0.40 -7.87 -15.97
C ASP A 52 -0.83 -6.89 -14.87
N GLU A 53 -0.77 -7.32 -13.61
CA GLU A 53 -1.44 -6.68 -12.48
C GLU A 53 -0.55 -5.63 -11.80
N CYS A 54 -1.14 -4.58 -11.20
CA CYS A 54 -0.38 -3.67 -10.36
C CYS A 54 -0.21 -4.23 -8.95
N VAL A 55 0.98 -4.10 -8.38
CA VAL A 55 1.34 -4.60 -7.04
C VAL A 55 1.97 -3.51 -6.18
N SER A 56 1.64 -3.52 -4.88
CA SER A 56 2.46 -2.92 -3.82
C SER A 56 2.92 -4.02 -2.87
N VAL A 57 4.19 -3.99 -2.48
CA VAL A 57 4.84 -4.91 -1.54
C VAL A 57 5.30 -4.15 -0.31
N PHE A 58 5.04 -4.74 0.85
CA PHE A 58 5.23 -4.16 2.17
C PHE A 58 6.19 -5.01 3.00
N TYR A 59 6.67 -4.43 4.08
CA TYR A 59 7.36 -5.14 5.15
C TYR A 59 7.07 -4.40 6.46
N ASN A 60 6.43 -5.06 7.42
CA ASN A 60 5.89 -4.47 8.65
C ASN A 60 5.00 -3.23 8.38
N GLY A 61 4.24 -3.25 7.27
CA GLY A 61 3.39 -2.13 6.84
C GLY A 61 4.09 -0.97 6.14
N ILE A 62 5.42 -1.00 5.98
CA ILE A 62 6.18 0.00 5.23
C ILE A 62 6.34 -0.48 3.79
N VAL A 63 6.00 0.35 2.80
CA VAL A 63 6.14 0.00 1.37
C VAL A 63 7.61 -0.14 0.96
N GLN A 64 7.96 -1.26 0.31
CA GLN A 64 9.32 -1.59 -0.14
C GLN A 64 9.45 -1.65 -1.66
N ALA A 65 8.39 -2.09 -2.36
CA ALA A 65 8.34 -2.10 -3.82
C ALA A 65 6.93 -1.80 -4.32
N GLN A 66 6.83 -1.16 -5.48
CA GLN A 66 5.59 -1.02 -6.24
C GLN A 66 5.88 -1.18 -7.71
N GLY A 67 4.97 -1.79 -8.47
CA GLY A 67 5.14 -1.93 -9.91
C GLY A 67 4.06 -2.76 -10.58
N CYS A 68 4.39 -3.26 -11.77
CA CYS A 68 3.70 -4.38 -12.40
C CYS A 68 4.16 -5.71 -11.80
N LEU A 69 3.29 -6.71 -11.74
CA LEU A 69 3.56 -7.99 -11.09
C LEU A 69 4.60 -8.82 -11.87
N SER A 70 4.56 -8.80 -13.21
CA SER A 70 5.51 -9.52 -14.05
C SER A 70 6.94 -8.96 -14.05
N THR A 71 7.13 -7.69 -13.65
CA THR A 71 8.44 -7.00 -13.60
C THR A 71 9.01 -6.91 -12.19
N LEU A 72 8.34 -7.47 -11.20
CA LEU A 72 8.75 -7.44 -9.79
C LEU A 72 9.85 -8.46 -9.49
N GLU A 73 10.92 -8.06 -8.79
CA GLU A 73 12.00 -8.99 -8.41
C GLU A 73 11.52 -10.14 -7.50
N GLU A 74 12.12 -11.32 -7.67
CA GLU A 74 11.78 -12.56 -6.94
C GLU A 74 11.76 -12.40 -5.41
N GLN A 75 12.65 -11.57 -4.86
CA GLN A 75 12.72 -11.27 -3.43
C GLN A 75 11.43 -10.62 -2.88
N TRP A 76 10.75 -9.83 -3.70
CA TRP A 76 9.49 -9.17 -3.34
C TRP A 76 8.29 -10.07 -3.64
N LEU A 77 8.31 -10.79 -4.78
CA LEU A 77 7.29 -11.80 -5.12
C LEU A 77 7.15 -12.86 -4.02
N LYS A 78 8.26 -13.22 -3.35
CA LYS A 78 8.25 -14.12 -2.20
C LYS A 78 7.35 -13.61 -1.05
N LEU A 79 7.36 -12.32 -0.75
CA LEU A 79 6.52 -11.71 0.30
C LEU A 79 5.02 -11.76 -0.07
N CYS A 80 4.70 -11.77 -1.36
CA CYS A 80 3.32 -11.92 -1.85
C CYS A 80 2.79 -13.36 -1.74
N HIS A 81 3.69 -14.35 -1.65
CA HIS A 81 3.35 -15.77 -1.56
C HIS A 81 3.51 -16.35 -0.14
N ASP A 82 3.93 -15.54 0.83
CA ASP A 82 4.10 -15.95 2.21
C ASP A 82 2.74 -16.03 2.93
N GLN A 83 2.25 -17.26 3.13
CA GLN A 83 0.98 -17.54 3.81
C GLN A 83 1.10 -17.51 5.33
N ASP A 84 2.31 -17.51 5.89
CA ASP A 84 2.53 -17.49 7.34
C ASP A 84 2.60 -16.04 7.89
N SER A 85 2.61 -15.02 7.02
CA SER A 85 2.55 -13.60 7.42
C SER A 85 1.12 -13.16 7.77
N PRO A 86 0.83 -12.74 9.03
CA PRO A 86 -0.50 -12.34 9.45
C PRO A 86 -0.98 -11.01 8.83
N HIS A 87 -0.10 -10.27 8.16
CA HIS A 87 -0.40 -8.94 7.62
C HIS A 87 -0.41 -8.87 6.09
N GLN A 88 -0.43 -10.02 5.40
CA GLN A 88 -0.52 -10.19 3.93
C GLN A 88 0.22 -9.07 3.16
N GLU A 89 1.55 -9.19 3.15
CA GLU A 89 2.51 -8.13 2.79
C GLU A 89 2.52 -7.72 1.30
N CYS A 90 1.49 -8.09 0.52
CA CYS A 90 1.25 -7.55 -0.80
C CYS A 90 -0.22 -7.19 -1.04
N ASN A 91 -0.42 -6.10 -1.76
CA ASN A 91 -1.69 -5.69 -2.34
C ASN A 91 -1.58 -5.75 -3.87
N ILE A 92 -2.46 -6.50 -4.54
CA ILE A 92 -2.46 -6.75 -5.99
C ILE A 92 -3.82 -6.34 -6.54
N CYS A 93 -3.83 -5.63 -7.68
CA CYS A 93 -5.05 -5.04 -8.23
C CYS A 93 -4.96 -4.81 -9.76
N VAL A 94 -6.12 -4.66 -10.42
CA VAL A 94 -6.27 -4.75 -11.88
C VAL A 94 -6.66 -3.44 -12.59
N ASP A 95 -6.55 -2.30 -11.91
CA ASP A 95 -6.86 -0.98 -12.48
C ASP A 95 -5.61 -0.12 -12.68
N ASN A 96 -5.69 0.90 -13.53
CA ASN A 96 -4.56 1.81 -13.73
C ASN A 96 -4.25 2.56 -12.44
N LYS A 97 -2.99 2.46 -11.98
CA LYS A 97 -2.44 3.11 -10.77
C LYS A 97 -3.10 2.71 -9.44
N CYS A 98 -3.82 1.59 -9.41
CA CYS A 98 -4.53 1.10 -8.21
C CYS A 98 -3.61 0.65 -7.07
N ASN A 99 -2.32 0.47 -7.32
CA ASN A 99 -1.32 0.16 -6.32
C ASN A 99 -0.92 1.40 -5.49
N ASN A 100 -1.90 2.20 -5.09
CA ASN A 100 -1.79 3.33 -4.15
C ASN A 100 -2.40 3.02 -2.77
N LEU A 101 -3.02 1.85 -2.58
CA LEU A 101 -3.54 1.34 -1.31
C LEU A 101 -2.54 0.41 -0.60
N ALA A 102 -2.57 0.42 0.73
CA ALA A 102 -1.69 -0.31 1.63
C ALA A 102 -1.93 -1.84 1.65
N SER A 103 -1.22 -2.57 2.52
CA SER A 103 -1.57 -3.96 2.84
C SER A 103 -2.94 -4.02 3.51
N LYS A 104 -3.66 -5.14 3.35
CA LYS A 104 -5.07 -5.26 3.78
C LYS A 104 -5.26 -5.08 5.29
N GLY A 105 -4.24 -5.44 6.09
CA GLY A 105 -4.24 -5.20 7.53
C GLY A 105 -4.20 -3.71 7.90
N ALA A 106 -3.63 -2.85 7.07
CA ALA A 106 -3.58 -1.40 7.30
C ALA A 106 -4.91 -0.73 6.87
N SER A 107 -6.00 -1.06 7.57
CA SER A 107 -7.35 -0.56 7.32
C SER A 107 -7.99 0.04 8.58
N CYS A 108 -8.58 1.22 8.41
CA CYS A 108 -9.15 2.06 9.47
C CYS A 108 -10.59 2.42 9.16
N LEU A 109 -11.37 2.80 10.17
CA LEU A 109 -12.60 3.54 9.91
C LEU A 109 -12.25 4.90 9.30
N GLN A 110 -12.97 5.28 8.25
CA GLN A 110 -12.86 6.58 7.57
C GLN A 110 -14.26 7.20 7.52
N CYS A 111 -14.52 8.19 8.38
CA CYS A 111 -15.83 8.85 8.51
C CYS A 111 -15.74 10.22 9.21
N SER A 112 -16.80 11.01 9.03
CA SER A 112 -17.10 12.19 9.84
C SER A 112 -18.51 12.07 10.42
N GLU A 113 -18.71 12.47 11.68
CA GLU A 113 -20.02 12.61 12.31
C GLU A 113 -20.94 13.58 11.55
N SER A 114 -20.38 14.59 10.89
CA SER A 114 -21.15 15.53 10.05
C SER A 114 -21.65 14.92 8.72
N GLU A 115 -21.23 13.69 8.39
CA GLU A 115 -21.70 12.92 7.23
C GLU A 115 -22.47 11.64 7.62
N ASP A 116 -22.07 10.97 8.72
CA ASP A 116 -22.74 9.80 9.29
C ASP A 116 -22.65 9.81 10.83
N GLU A 117 -23.78 10.01 11.51
CA GLU A 117 -23.90 10.04 12.98
C GLU A 117 -23.31 8.78 13.66
N ARG A 118 -23.24 7.65 12.94
CA ARG A 118 -22.63 6.40 13.44
C ARG A 118 -21.14 6.54 13.67
N CYS A 119 -20.45 7.48 13.03
CA CYS A 119 -19.04 7.75 13.26
C CYS A 119 -18.75 8.05 14.76
N ARG A 120 -19.65 8.79 15.43
CA ARG A 120 -19.62 8.97 16.89
C ARG A 120 -20.40 7.88 17.63
N SER A 121 -21.62 7.54 17.18
CA SER A 121 -22.60 6.78 17.99
C SER A 121 -22.57 5.24 17.89
N ASP A 122 -22.12 4.67 16.77
CA ASP A 122 -21.85 3.23 16.64
C ASP A 122 -20.82 2.98 15.52
N PRO A 123 -19.53 3.25 15.78
CA PRO A 123 -18.47 3.05 14.81
C PRO A 123 -18.31 1.58 14.40
N THR A 124 -18.85 0.63 15.18
CA THR A 124 -18.73 -0.82 14.89
C THR A 124 -19.61 -1.28 13.72
N GLN A 125 -20.59 -0.46 13.31
CA GLN A 125 -21.41 -0.68 12.10
C GLN A 125 -20.81 -0.10 10.81
N LEU A 126 -19.62 0.51 10.87
CA LEU A 126 -18.95 1.10 9.70
C LEU A 126 -17.94 0.11 9.10
N GLU A 127 -17.91 0.03 7.77
CA GLU A 127 -16.95 -0.83 7.07
C GLU A 127 -15.56 -0.15 7.04
N PRO A 128 -14.50 -0.79 7.57
CA PRO A 128 -13.15 -0.24 7.54
C PRO A 128 -12.58 -0.20 6.12
N GLN A 129 -11.92 0.89 5.78
CA GLN A 129 -11.33 1.12 4.46
C GLN A 129 -9.80 0.99 4.52
N ILE A 130 -9.22 0.29 3.54
CA ILE A 130 -7.76 0.16 3.40
C ILE A 130 -7.16 1.55 3.19
N CYS A 131 -6.15 1.89 3.99
CA CYS A 131 -5.49 3.19 3.91
C CYS A 131 -4.71 3.36 2.60
N PRO A 132 -4.48 4.61 2.15
CA PRO A 132 -3.45 4.90 1.16
C PRO A 132 -2.06 4.45 1.63
N VAL A 133 -1.09 4.34 0.72
CA VAL A 133 0.29 3.99 1.08
C VAL A 133 0.99 5.18 1.76
N ALA A 134 1.27 5.07 3.07
CA ALA A 134 2.23 5.94 3.75
C ALA A 134 3.60 5.89 3.04
N ARG A 135 4.05 7.04 2.53
CA ARG A 135 5.42 7.21 2.03
C ARG A 135 6.40 7.41 3.17
N SER A 136 6.05 8.18 4.20
CA SER A 136 6.97 8.51 5.32
C SER A 136 6.97 7.46 6.45
N GLY A 137 6.91 6.17 6.12
CA GLY A 137 6.94 5.06 7.07
C GLY A 137 5.72 4.14 6.96
N ARG A 138 4.92 4.09 8.02
CA ARG A 138 3.74 3.22 8.16
C ARG A 138 2.46 4.04 8.32
N ASN A 139 1.33 3.43 8.00
CA ASN A 139 0.01 3.99 8.30
C ASN A 139 -0.31 3.85 9.79
N PHE A 140 -1.00 4.84 10.33
CA PHE A 140 -1.74 4.75 11.58
C PHE A 140 -3.22 5.04 11.31
N CYS A 141 -4.10 4.60 12.20
CA CYS A 141 -5.44 5.15 12.27
C CYS A 141 -5.45 6.32 13.26
N TYR A 142 -6.40 7.24 13.08
CA TYR A 142 -6.73 8.23 14.09
C TYR A 142 -8.23 8.29 14.39
N VAL A 143 -8.53 8.80 15.57
CA VAL A 143 -9.83 9.36 15.94
C VAL A 143 -9.60 10.71 16.62
N GLY A 144 -10.46 11.70 16.36
CA GLY A 144 -10.42 12.97 17.08
C GLY A 144 -11.52 13.93 16.64
N LEU A 145 -11.36 15.22 16.91
CA LEU A 145 -12.30 16.26 16.44
C LEU A 145 -11.81 17.00 15.18
N ASP A 146 -12.72 17.65 14.47
CA ASP A 146 -12.43 18.65 13.42
C ASP A 146 -12.47 20.09 13.97
N ASP A 147 -12.18 21.09 13.12
CA ASP A 147 -12.23 22.53 13.47
C ASP A 147 -13.64 23.03 13.88
N ALA A 148 -14.66 22.19 13.78
CA ALA A 148 -16.06 22.46 14.12
C ALA A 148 -16.62 21.50 15.20
N GLU A 149 -15.74 20.81 15.94
CA GLU A 149 -16.05 19.91 17.07
C GLU A 149 -16.82 18.61 16.70
N HIS A 150 -16.89 18.25 15.41
CA HIS A 150 -17.41 16.95 14.97
C HIS A 150 -16.37 15.85 15.16
N LEU A 151 -16.79 14.65 15.53
CA LEU A 151 -15.89 13.50 15.60
C LEU A 151 -15.56 12.98 14.20
N VAL A 152 -14.26 12.88 13.92
CA VAL A 152 -13.68 12.35 12.68
C VAL A 152 -12.80 11.13 12.98
N ARG A 153 -12.80 10.16 12.05
CA ARG A 153 -11.96 8.95 12.08
C ARG A 153 -11.32 8.79 10.71
N GLY A 154 -10.05 8.40 10.66
CA GLY A 154 -9.38 8.18 9.37
C GLY A 154 -8.02 7.50 9.44
N CYS A 155 -7.35 7.48 8.29
CA CYS A 155 -5.95 7.07 8.15
C CYS A 155 -5.00 8.26 8.26
N VAL A 156 -3.83 8.05 8.83
CA VAL A 156 -2.73 9.02 8.88
C VAL A 156 -1.54 8.47 8.09
N THR A 157 -1.04 9.24 7.12
CA THR A 157 -0.08 8.75 6.11
C THR A 157 1.21 9.57 6.05
N LEU A 158 1.19 10.80 6.56
CA LEU A 158 2.34 11.71 6.64
C LEU A 158 2.82 11.86 8.09
N LEU A 159 4.14 11.97 8.26
CA LEU A 159 4.75 12.19 9.57
C LEU A 159 4.35 13.54 10.21
N THR A 160 3.98 14.54 9.41
CA THR A 160 3.42 15.81 9.91
C THR A 160 2.06 15.60 10.55
N GLU A 161 1.12 14.95 9.87
CA GLU A 161 -0.22 14.63 10.39
C GLU A 161 -0.13 13.82 11.70
N GLN A 162 0.85 12.91 11.82
CA GLN A 162 1.11 12.14 13.05
C GLN A 162 1.54 13.06 14.19
N ALA A 163 2.48 13.99 13.93
CA ALA A 163 2.93 14.95 14.93
C ALA A 163 1.84 15.96 15.32
N ASP A 164 1.04 16.41 14.36
CA ASP A 164 -0.07 17.35 14.56
C ASP A 164 -1.21 16.70 15.36
N CYS A 165 -1.51 15.41 15.15
CA CYS A 165 -2.44 14.66 16.00
C CYS A 165 -1.88 14.49 17.42
N LEU A 166 -0.62 14.06 17.57
CA LEU A 166 0.01 13.88 18.90
C LEU A 166 0.23 15.19 19.68
N ALA A 167 0.08 16.35 19.03
CA ALA A 167 0.09 17.67 19.67
C ALA A 167 -1.30 18.10 20.20
N ARG A 168 -2.37 17.39 19.83
CA ARG A 168 -3.75 17.65 20.26
C ARG A 168 -4.17 16.75 21.42
N ALA A 169 -4.97 17.30 22.33
CA ALA A 169 -5.52 16.54 23.47
C ALA A 169 -6.77 15.72 23.09
N ASP A 170 -7.36 16.05 21.95
CA ASP A 170 -8.58 15.50 21.36
C ASP A 170 -8.31 14.56 20.18
N CYS A 171 -7.06 14.13 19.97
CA CYS A 171 -6.68 13.25 18.86
C CYS A 171 -5.85 12.06 19.34
N GLU A 172 -6.32 10.84 19.08
CA GLU A 172 -5.66 9.60 19.44
C GLU A 172 -5.17 8.87 18.18
N LEU A 173 -3.89 8.48 18.16
CA LEU A 173 -3.32 7.59 17.15
C LEU A 173 -3.32 6.14 17.64
N CYS A 174 -3.61 5.21 16.73
CA CYS A 174 -3.50 3.79 17.00
C CYS A 174 -3.04 3.01 15.76
N ASP A 175 -2.59 1.76 15.98
CA ASP A 175 -1.93 0.94 14.97
C ASP A 175 -2.88 -0.13 14.38
N PRO A 176 -3.26 -0.05 13.09
CA PRO A 176 -4.13 -1.04 12.45
C PRO A 176 -3.50 -2.44 12.30
N LEU A 177 -2.16 -2.56 12.39
CA LEU A 177 -1.46 -3.85 12.27
C LEU A 177 -1.34 -4.56 13.62
N GLU A 178 -1.19 -3.82 14.73
CA GLU A 178 -1.30 -4.40 16.08
C GLU A 178 -2.75 -4.70 16.46
N ILE A 179 -3.69 -3.80 16.12
CA ILE A 179 -5.12 -3.94 16.40
C ILE A 179 -5.93 -3.54 15.16
N ALA A 180 -6.51 -4.52 14.47
CA ALA A 180 -7.35 -4.27 13.31
C ALA A 180 -8.49 -3.29 13.63
N HIS A 181 -8.57 -2.21 12.85
CA HIS A 181 -9.61 -1.17 13.00
C HIS A 181 -9.64 -0.52 14.38
N CYS A 182 -8.47 -0.36 15.01
CA CYS A 182 -8.30 0.22 16.35
C CYS A 182 -9.03 1.55 16.58
N ASN A 183 -9.19 2.37 15.54
CA ASN A 183 -9.95 3.62 15.62
C ASN A 183 -11.48 3.43 15.60
N ALA A 184 -11.98 2.23 15.89
CA ALA A 184 -13.39 1.97 16.24
C ALA A 184 -13.70 2.18 17.74
N MET A 185 -12.68 2.39 18.59
CA MET A 185 -12.90 2.64 20.02
C MET A 185 -13.69 3.95 20.27
N GLU A 186 -14.52 3.97 21.31
CA GLU A 186 -15.15 5.19 21.81
C GLU A 186 -14.07 6.09 22.44
N ILE A 187 -14.05 7.38 22.10
CA ILE A 187 -13.22 8.33 22.85
C ILE A 187 -13.86 8.44 24.24
N ILE A 188 -13.16 7.99 25.27
CA ILE A 188 -13.55 8.30 26.64
C ILE A 188 -13.20 9.78 26.86
N GLU A 189 -14.20 10.66 26.70
CA GLU A 189 -14.07 12.08 27.02
C GLU A 189 -13.44 12.22 28.41
N SER A 190 -12.18 12.66 28.45
CA SER A 190 -11.39 12.76 29.68
C SER A 190 -11.95 13.88 30.55
N THR A 191 -13.00 13.51 31.31
CA THR A 191 -13.99 14.45 31.83
C THR A 191 -13.32 15.43 32.79
N SER A 192 -13.25 16.70 32.36
CA SER A 192 -12.51 17.76 33.06
C SER A 192 -13.26 18.24 34.31
N THR A 193 -13.18 17.43 35.37
CA THR A 193 -13.69 17.65 36.73
C THR A 193 -15.17 17.29 36.96
N SER A 194 -15.36 16.26 37.79
CA SER A 194 -16.47 16.22 38.75
C SER A 194 -16.03 15.54 40.03
N THR A 195 -15.52 16.34 40.97
CA THR A 195 -15.10 15.90 42.31
C THR A 195 -16.30 15.43 43.12
N GLN A 196 -16.60 14.13 43.08
CA GLN A 196 -17.49 13.51 44.06
C GLN A 196 -16.68 13.10 45.31
N SER A 197 -17.08 13.62 46.47
CA SER A 197 -16.45 13.30 47.76
C SER A 197 -16.64 11.83 48.13
N PRO A 198 -15.68 11.21 48.83
CA PRO A 198 -15.73 9.78 49.15
C PRO A 198 -16.86 9.46 50.14
N SER A 199 -17.89 8.74 49.67
CA SER A 199 -18.92 8.16 50.53
C SER A 199 -18.36 6.93 51.26
N THR A 200 -18.09 7.07 52.56
CA THR A 200 -17.55 5.99 53.40
C THR A 200 -18.58 4.93 53.74
N SER A 201 -18.30 3.68 53.40
CA SER A 201 -18.85 2.50 54.08
C SER A 201 -17.75 1.43 54.20
N SER A 202 -17.50 0.99 55.43
CA SER A 202 -16.31 0.22 55.81
C SER A 202 -16.61 -1.26 56.08
N SER A 203 -15.57 -2.10 55.92
CA SER A 203 -15.39 -3.43 56.53
C SER A 203 -16.38 -4.55 56.10
N SER A 204 -16.06 -5.85 56.19
CA SER A 204 -15.03 -6.52 57.00
C SER A 204 -14.45 -7.79 56.36
N SER A 205 -13.34 -8.25 56.95
CA SER A 205 -12.75 -9.61 57.06
C SER A 205 -13.73 -10.80 56.90
N SER A 206 -13.32 -12.05 56.58
CA SER A 206 -12.09 -12.76 57.02
C SER A 206 -11.72 -14.00 56.16
N SER A 207 -10.61 -14.65 56.53
CA SER A 207 -10.11 -15.98 56.12
C SER A 207 -11.10 -17.15 56.37
N SER A 208 -10.90 -18.43 55.96
CA SER A 208 -9.64 -19.21 55.97
C SER A 208 -9.70 -20.57 55.23
N SER A 209 -8.53 -21.05 54.74
CA SER A 209 -8.10 -22.48 54.60
C SER A 209 -8.88 -23.40 53.60
N SER A 210 -8.34 -24.52 53.08
CA SER A 210 -7.15 -25.34 53.43
C SER A 210 -6.58 -26.13 52.22
N SER A 211 -5.26 -26.45 52.25
CA SER A 211 -4.56 -27.71 51.82
C SER A 211 -4.98 -28.54 50.58
N SER A 212 -4.12 -29.28 49.85
CA SER A 212 -2.64 -29.45 49.73
C SER A 212 -2.36 -30.53 48.67
N THR A 213 -1.14 -30.61 48.11
CA THR A 213 -0.27 -31.84 47.96
C THR A 213 0.92 -31.55 47.00
N SER A 214 2.05 -32.25 47.17
CA SER A 214 3.37 -31.83 46.65
C SER A 214 4.13 -32.93 45.89
N THR A 215 4.86 -32.55 44.83
CA THR A 215 6.05 -33.21 44.25
C THR A 215 6.70 -32.25 43.23
N ALA A 216 7.99 -32.24 42.91
CA ALA A 216 9.23 -32.57 43.64
C ALA A 216 10.42 -31.98 42.82
N GLY A 217 11.51 -31.55 43.46
CA GLY A 217 12.75 -31.11 42.77
C GLY A 217 13.64 -32.28 42.28
N PRO A 218 14.89 -32.06 41.80
CA PRO A 218 15.83 -31.07 42.34
C PRO A 218 16.68 -30.23 41.33
N SER A 219 17.31 -29.19 41.89
CA SER A 219 18.69 -28.61 41.73
C SER A 219 19.58 -28.96 40.51
N SER A 220 20.55 -28.15 40.03
CA SER A 220 21.37 -27.02 40.58
C SER A 220 21.77 -26.05 39.42
N SER A 221 22.68 -25.05 39.45
CA SER A 221 23.75 -24.62 40.39
C SER A 221 24.20 -23.15 40.17
N THR A 222 24.83 -22.56 41.20
CA THR A 222 26.01 -21.64 41.20
C THR A 222 26.15 -20.46 40.21
N SER A 223 26.31 -19.25 40.78
CA SER A 223 26.82 -18.04 40.10
C SER A 223 28.31 -17.80 40.38
N THR A 224 29.06 -17.25 39.42
CA THR A 224 30.39 -16.65 39.66
C THR A 224 30.69 -15.49 38.71
N LEU A 225 31.30 -14.42 39.24
CA LEU A 225 31.91 -13.34 38.45
C LEU A 225 33.30 -13.79 37.91
N PRO A 226 33.86 -13.10 36.92
CA PRO A 226 34.86 -12.09 37.29
C PRO A 226 34.71 -10.76 36.52
N ALA A 227 35.36 -9.72 37.05
CA ALA A 227 35.57 -8.45 36.35
C ALA A 227 36.98 -8.37 35.76
N SER A 228 37.11 -7.73 34.59
CA SER A 228 38.39 -7.28 34.04
C SER A 228 38.22 -5.93 33.34
N SER A 229 39.13 -5.01 33.62
CA SER A 229 39.47 -3.86 32.78
C SER A 229 40.17 -4.35 31.49
N THR A 230 40.60 -3.54 30.51
CA THR A 230 41.57 -2.43 30.60
C THR A 230 41.65 -1.67 29.25
N GLU A 231 42.30 -0.50 29.26
CA GLU A 231 42.94 0.16 28.10
C GLU A 231 42.08 0.65 26.91
N SER A 232 41.71 1.92 26.99
CA SER A 232 41.62 2.79 25.80
C SER A 232 43.04 3.06 25.25
N SER A 233 43.19 3.23 23.93
CA SER A 233 44.42 3.74 23.32
C SER A 233 44.13 4.49 22.02
N SER A 234 44.30 5.81 22.05
CA SER A 234 44.22 6.69 20.88
C SER A 234 45.59 6.85 20.22
N PRO A 235 45.67 6.90 18.88
CA PRO A 235 46.77 7.54 18.19
C PRO A 235 46.29 8.81 17.44
N SER A 236 46.84 9.96 17.80
CA SER A 236 46.85 11.15 16.95
C SER A 236 47.81 10.96 15.77
N THR A 237 47.68 11.74 14.68
CA THR A 237 48.65 12.79 14.27
C THR A 237 48.47 13.20 12.79
N SER A 238 48.85 14.46 12.48
CA SER A 238 49.22 15.01 11.17
C SER A 238 48.20 15.11 10.03
N THR A 239 47.78 16.35 9.81
CA THR A 239 47.49 16.97 8.50
C THR A 239 48.43 16.58 7.36
N SER A 240 47.88 16.52 6.15
CA SER A 240 48.50 17.06 4.92
C SER A 240 47.41 17.44 3.91
N ALA A 241 47.60 18.55 3.20
CA ALA A 241 46.65 19.03 2.20
C ALA A 241 47.05 18.58 0.79
N SER A 242 46.06 18.21 -0.03
CA SER A 242 46.24 17.96 -1.47
C SER A 242 45.08 18.54 -2.28
N GLN A 243 45.43 18.97 -3.48
CA GLN A 243 44.63 19.77 -4.42
C GLN A 243 43.52 18.94 -5.12
N PRO A 244 42.37 19.55 -5.49
CA PRO A 244 41.35 18.85 -6.27
C PRO A 244 41.76 18.75 -7.75
N THR A 245 41.82 17.53 -8.28
CA THR A 245 42.00 17.26 -9.72
C THR A 245 40.65 17.00 -10.37
N THR A 246 40.31 17.78 -11.39
CA THR A 246 39.11 17.59 -12.22
C THR A 246 39.31 16.47 -13.23
N THR A 247 38.44 15.44 -13.22
CA THR A 247 38.32 14.50 -14.34
C THR A 247 36.86 14.23 -14.66
N SER A 248 36.39 14.74 -15.80
CA SER A 248 35.05 14.51 -16.32
C SER A 248 35.00 13.24 -17.17
N THR A 249 34.11 12.30 -16.84
CA THR A 249 33.86 11.10 -17.66
C THR A 249 32.41 11.05 -18.10
N THR A 250 32.14 11.55 -19.30
CA THR A 250 30.88 11.35 -20.02
C THR A 250 30.70 9.88 -20.39
N ASN A 251 29.52 9.31 -20.16
CA ASN A 251 29.07 8.08 -20.82
C ASN A 251 27.54 8.13 -21.02
N SER A 252 27.10 7.95 -22.25
CA SER A 252 25.68 7.86 -22.62
C SER A 252 25.16 6.42 -22.54
N PRO A 253 23.90 6.18 -22.18
CA PRO A 253 23.19 4.95 -22.53
C PRO A 253 22.64 5.05 -23.96
N THR A 254 22.80 4.00 -24.76
CA THR A 254 22.27 3.90 -26.13
C THR A 254 20.81 3.41 -26.11
N THR A 255 20.00 3.88 -27.05
CA THR A 255 18.65 3.34 -27.30
C THR A 255 18.75 1.93 -27.89
N ASP A 256 18.08 0.95 -27.29
CA ASP A 256 17.86 -0.37 -27.89
C ASP A 256 16.40 -0.82 -27.79
N LYS A 257 15.93 -1.53 -28.83
CA LYS A 257 14.52 -1.88 -29.06
C LYS A 257 14.36 -3.36 -29.38
N PRO A 258 13.61 -4.14 -28.56
CA PRO A 258 13.11 -5.45 -28.96
C PRO A 258 11.87 -5.37 -29.89
N SER A 259 11.57 -6.48 -30.57
CA SER A 259 10.41 -6.65 -31.45
C SER A 259 9.91 -8.09 -31.33
N GLY A 260 8.62 -8.33 -31.09
CA GLY A 260 8.12 -9.69 -30.90
C GLY A 260 6.61 -9.86 -30.71
N ASN A 261 5.88 -9.96 -31.82
CA ASN A 261 4.63 -10.69 -32.08
C ASN A 261 3.90 -11.39 -30.91
N SER A 262 2.57 -11.17 -30.77
CA SER A 262 1.56 -12.27 -30.84
C SER A 262 0.08 -11.82 -30.83
N SER A 263 -0.72 -12.49 -31.67
CA SER A 263 -2.13 -12.91 -31.50
C SER A 263 -3.12 -12.05 -30.70
N CYS A 264 -3.92 -11.23 -31.39
CA CYS A 264 -5.12 -10.59 -30.81
C CYS A 264 -6.38 -11.48 -30.87
N SER A 265 -7.22 -11.41 -29.84
CA SER A 265 -8.58 -11.98 -29.83
C SER A 265 -9.61 -10.98 -30.39
N LEU A 266 -10.48 -11.40 -31.30
CA LEU A 266 -11.35 -10.49 -32.06
C LEU A 266 -12.59 -10.06 -31.25
N SER A 267 -12.52 -8.90 -30.61
CA SER A 267 -13.59 -8.38 -29.76
C SER A 267 -14.84 -7.92 -30.53
N SER A 268 -16.01 -8.17 -29.92
CA SER A 268 -17.38 -8.03 -30.45
C SER A 268 -17.67 -6.75 -31.27
N LYS A 269 -17.04 -5.61 -30.93
CA LYS A 269 -17.25 -4.32 -31.62
C LYS A 269 -16.97 -4.38 -33.13
N TYR A 270 -16.03 -5.21 -33.57
CA TYR A 270 -15.72 -5.38 -35.00
C TYR A 270 -16.81 -6.11 -35.79
N VAL A 271 -17.58 -7.01 -35.15
CA VAL A 271 -18.74 -7.66 -35.79
C VAL A 271 -19.77 -6.60 -36.21
N LEU A 272 -19.99 -5.60 -35.36
CA LEU A 272 -20.97 -4.53 -35.61
C LEU A 272 -20.52 -3.60 -36.75
N ILE A 273 -19.22 -3.32 -36.87
CA ILE A 273 -18.63 -2.58 -37.99
C ILE A 273 -18.75 -3.37 -39.30
N VAL A 274 -18.44 -4.67 -39.30
CA VAL A 274 -18.58 -5.55 -40.48
C VAL A 274 -20.03 -5.67 -40.93
N LEU A 275 -20.99 -5.73 -40.00
CA LEU A 275 -22.43 -5.72 -40.30
C LEU A 275 -22.92 -4.38 -40.86
N LEU A 276 -22.38 -3.24 -40.41
CA LEU A 276 -22.67 -1.93 -41.00
C LEU A 276 -22.08 -1.80 -42.42
N LEU A 277 -20.85 -2.26 -42.63
CA LEU A 277 -20.22 -2.25 -43.95
C LEU A 277 -20.95 -3.17 -44.95
N SER A 278 -21.40 -4.35 -44.54
CA SER A 278 -22.18 -5.23 -45.43
C SER A 278 -23.52 -4.60 -45.83
N LYS A 279 -24.23 -3.96 -44.89
CA LYS A 279 -25.44 -3.18 -45.17
C LYS A 279 -25.20 -2.07 -46.20
N ILE A 280 -24.09 -1.34 -46.08
CA ILE A 280 -23.70 -0.28 -47.03
C ILE A 280 -23.42 -0.87 -48.42
N VAL A 281 -22.69 -2.00 -48.50
CA VAL A 281 -22.44 -2.66 -49.79
C VAL A 281 -23.73 -3.13 -50.46
N THR A 282 -24.67 -3.72 -49.71
CA THR A 282 -26.00 -4.10 -50.26
C THR A 282 -26.82 -2.90 -50.72
N PHE A 283 -26.73 -1.75 -50.03
CA PHE A 283 -27.44 -0.53 -50.42
C PHE A 283 -26.84 0.12 -51.69
N LEU A 284 -25.53 0.01 -51.90
CA LEU A 284 -24.85 0.55 -53.09
C LEU A 284 -24.92 -0.38 -54.32
N TYR A 285 -25.25 -1.66 -54.12
CA TYR A 285 -25.44 -2.67 -55.18
C TYR A 285 -26.73 -3.48 -54.98
N PRO A 286 -27.92 -2.86 -55.13
CA PRO A 286 -29.15 -3.63 -55.33
C PRO A 286 -29.07 -4.43 -56.63
N GLN A 287 -29.70 -5.60 -56.65
CA GLN A 287 -29.95 -6.38 -57.89
C GLN A 287 -31.29 -5.99 -58.52
#